data_AF-A0A6I5I9W9-F1
#
_entry.id   AF-A0A6I5I9W9-F1
#
_cell.length_a   1.000
_cell.length_b   1.000
_cell.length_c   1.000
_cell.angle_alpha   90.00
_cell.angle_beta   90.00
_cell.angle_gamma   90.00
#
_symmetry.space_group_name_H-M   'P 1'
#
loop_
_entity.id
_entity.type
_entity.pdbx_description
1 polymer ?
#
loop_
_entity_poly.entity_id
_entity_poly.type
_entity_poly.pdbx_seq_one_letter_code
_entity_poly.pdbx_strand_id
1 'polypeptide(L)'
;MRVAPGEKLAMFQESGPRGVVCLICPNECTLKDGELSDCRNRIARKSKLYTLAYGNPCAVNIDPVEKKPLYHFLPGTTTFSIATAGCNLACLNCQNWTISQTTPEKTRNYNLPPADVVTQAAAGRCRSIAYTYSEPVTFYEYVYETSRLAREKGIKNIMVSNGYINREPLRQLCRYIDAANIDLKSFSDSTYLKLSGGRLQPVLDSLKTYRDEGVWLEITNLIVPGWTDKPNEIRQLCDWLAENGFADTPLHFSRFHPQYKLEHLPPTPAATMTKATETAKAAGIKYVYTGNLPAAGNDDTICPSCGKKVVDRSGFRVVSQSISGGKCSCGTKIPGVWS
;
A
#
# COMPACT_ATOMS: atom_id res chain seq x y z
N MET A 1 31.76 14.85 -5.54
CA MET A 1 31.64 13.51 -6.16
C MET A 1 30.29 13.46 -6.85
N ARG A 2 30.21 13.19 -8.16
CA ARG A 2 28.93 13.21 -8.88
C ARG A 2 28.20 11.90 -8.60
N VAL A 3 27.07 12.02 -7.93
CA VAL A 3 26.08 10.94 -7.75
C VAL A 3 25.57 10.55 -9.14
N ALA A 4 25.46 9.25 -9.45
CA ALA A 4 24.98 8.84 -10.77
C ALA A 4 23.52 9.29 -10.98
N PRO A 5 23.05 9.52 -12.22
CA PRO A 5 21.64 9.80 -12.47
C PRO A 5 20.76 8.71 -11.86
N GLY A 6 19.79 9.09 -11.04
CA GLY A 6 18.94 8.14 -10.32
C GLY A 6 19.44 7.72 -8.93
N GLU A 7 20.68 8.06 -8.57
CA GLU A 7 21.22 7.82 -7.24
C GLU A 7 20.97 9.00 -6.29
N LYS A 8 20.83 8.72 -4.99
CA LYS A 8 20.76 9.75 -3.92
C LYS A 8 21.27 9.17 -2.62
N LEU A 9 21.87 9.99 -1.75
CA LEU A 9 22.26 9.55 -0.41
C LEU A 9 21.02 9.05 0.34
N ALA A 10 21.08 7.82 0.87
CA ALA A 10 19.96 7.22 1.57
C ALA A 10 19.74 7.89 2.93
N MET A 11 18.49 8.03 3.32
CA MET A 11 18.09 8.36 4.68
C MET A 11 18.10 7.08 5.55
N PHE A 12 18.10 7.25 6.88
CA PHE A 12 18.04 6.14 7.85
C PHE A 12 19.13 5.08 7.63
N GLN A 13 20.38 5.50 7.82
CA GLN A 13 21.52 4.61 7.74
C GLN A 13 22.44 4.82 8.95
N GLU A 14 23.09 3.75 9.39
CA GLU A 14 24.10 3.78 10.44
C GLU A 14 25.39 3.12 9.97
N SER A 15 26.52 3.63 10.45
CA SER A 15 27.81 2.98 10.22
C SER A 15 27.98 1.86 11.23
N GLY A 16 28.18 0.64 10.75
CA GLY A 16 28.51 -0.53 11.57
C GLY A 16 29.91 -1.08 11.28
N PRO A 17 30.45 -1.93 12.17
CA PRO A 17 31.78 -2.53 12.00
C PRO A 17 31.86 -3.48 10.79
N ARG A 18 30.73 -3.95 10.29
CA ARG A 18 30.64 -4.92 9.16
C ARG A 18 30.15 -4.29 7.85
N GLY A 19 29.86 -2.99 7.84
CA GLY A 19 29.24 -2.30 6.71
C GLY A 19 28.27 -1.22 7.17
N VAL A 20 27.67 -0.52 6.21
CA VAL A 20 26.58 0.43 6.47
C VAL A 20 25.27 -0.33 6.63
N VAL A 21 24.48 0.02 7.65
CA VAL A 21 23.20 -0.61 7.97
C VAL A 21 22.07 0.27 7.46
N CYS A 22 21.13 -0.31 6.71
CA CYS A 22 19.91 0.36 6.27
C CYS A 22 18.81 0.17 7.32
N LEU A 23 18.24 1.25 7.86
CA LEU A 23 17.23 1.21 8.92
C LEU A 23 15.80 1.51 8.43
N ILE A 24 15.59 1.60 7.11
CA ILE A 24 14.28 1.93 6.53
C ILE A 24 13.23 0.85 6.83
N CYS A 25 13.60 -0.43 6.74
CA CYS A 25 12.66 -1.53 6.90
C CYS A 25 13.24 -2.65 7.78
N PRO A 26 12.40 -3.55 8.32
CA PRO A 26 12.82 -4.59 9.26
C PRO A 26 13.84 -5.62 8.72
N ASN A 27 14.19 -5.58 7.42
CA ASN A 27 15.28 -6.42 6.90
C ASN A 27 16.66 -5.97 7.40
N GLU A 28 16.81 -4.69 7.78
CA GLU A 28 18.03 -4.14 8.39
C GLU A 28 19.34 -4.54 7.68
N CYS A 29 19.31 -4.51 6.33
CA CYS A 29 20.43 -4.99 5.52
C CYS A 29 21.74 -4.29 5.93
N THR A 30 22.76 -5.08 6.25
CA THR A 30 24.14 -4.60 6.48
C THR A 30 24.95 -4.83 5.21
N LEU A 31 25.48 -3.75 4.63
CA LEU A 31 26.10 -3.76 3.30
C LEU A 31 27.54 -3.26 3.33
N LYS A 32 28.45 -4.03 2.72
CA LYS A 32 29.81 -3.62 2.40
C LYS A 32 29.84 -2.86 1.08
N ASP A 33 30.89 -2.08 0.86
CA ASP A 33 31.07 -1.32 -0.38
C ASP A 33 30.91 -2.21 -1.62
N GLY A 34 30.02 -1.80 -2.52
CA GLY A 34 29.65 -2.53 -3.75
C GLY A 34 28.49 -3.50 -3.58
N GLU A 35 28.05 -3.82 -2.36
CA GLU A 35 26.92 -4.72 -2.12
C GLU A 35 25.57 -4.01 -2.30
N LEU A 36 24.59 -4.79 -2.80
CA LEU A 36 23.22 -4.37 -3.03
C LEU A 36 22.30 -4.97 -1.96
N SER A 37 21.36 -4.18 -1.43
CA SER A 37 20.32 -4.65 -0.50
C SER A 37 19.40 -5.70 -1.11
N ASP A 38 18.71 -6.45 -0.25
CA ASP A 38 17.67 -7.42 -0.63
C ASP A 38 16.54 -6.82 -1.47
N CYS A 39 16.19 -5.55 -1.20
CA CYS A 39 15.16 -4.84 -1.97
C CYS A 39 15.64 -4.35 -3.35
N ARG A 40 16.91 -4.59 -3.67
CA ARG A 40 17.58 -4.26 -4.94
C ARG A 40 17.68 -2.77 -5.25
N ASN A 41 17.42 -1.90 -4.26
CA ASN A 41 17.40 -0.44 -4.43
C ASN A 41 18.50 0.29 -3.66
N ARG A 42 19.23 -0.36 -2.76
CA ARG A 42 20.26 0.29 -1.94
C ARG A 42 21.64 -0.27 -2.25
N ILE A 43 22.61 0.61 -2.48
CA ILE A 43 24.00 0.23 -2.74
C ILE A 43 24.92 0.96 -1.76
N ALA A 44 25.91 0.25 -1.22
CA ALA A 44 26.94 0.86 -0.39
C ALA A 44 28.11 1.35 -1.25
N ARG A 45 28.55 2.60 -1.03
CA ARG A 45 29.73 3.19 -1.68
C ARG A 45 30.50 4.03 -0.68
N LYS A 46 31.78 3.73 -0.47
CA LYS A 46 32.67 4.45 0.46
C LYS A 46 32.04 4.58 1.85
N SER A 47 31.52 3.46 2.35
CA SER A 47 30.87 3.31 3.65
C SER A 47 29.61 4.18 3.85
N LYS A 48 28.97 4.60 2.76
CA LYS A 48 27.68 5.29 2.76
C LYS A 48 26.68 4.55 1.90
N LEU A 49 25.43 4.55 2.33
CA LEU A 49 24.33 3.95 1.60
C LEU A 49 23.70 4.97 0.65
N TYR A 50 23.46 4.55 -0.58
CA TYR A 50 22.75 5.31 -1.61
C TYR A 50 21.53 4.53 -2.08
N THR A 51 20.44 5.24 -2.38
CA THR A 51 19.32 4.68 -3.14
C THR A 51 19.63 4.76 -4.63
N LEU A 52 19.24 3.74 -5.39
CA LEU A 52 19.20 3.70 -6.86
C LEU A 52 17.82 4.11 -7.41
N ALA A 53 16.85 4.35 -6.53
CA ALA A 53 15.45 4.52 -6.86
C ALA A 53 14.99 5.95 -6.55
N TYR A 54 15.55 6.93 -7.27
CA TYR A 54 15.23 8.34 -7.10
C TYR A 54 15.04 9.06 -8.44
N GLY A 55 13.84 9.59 -8.69
CA GLY A 55 13.53 10.32 -9.93
C GLY A 55 13.49 9.45 -11.20
N ASN A 56 13.45 8.13 -11.04
CA ASN A 56 13.53 7.16 -12.13
C ASN A 56 12.42 6.09 -12.07
N PRO A 57 11.13 6.47 -12.03
CA PRO A 57 10.05 5.49 -12.00
C PRO A 57 10.07 4.63 -13.26
N CYS A 58 9.72 3.35 -13.10
CA CYS A 58 9.54 2.38 -14.19
C CYS A 58 8.07 2.25 -14.61
N ALA A 59 7.14 2.79 -13.83
CA ALA A 59 5.73 2.85 -14.14
C ALA A 59 5.15 4.20 -13.73
N VAL A 60 4.36 4.80 -14.62
CA VAL A 60 3.69 6.09 -14.44
C VAL A 60 2.32 6.01 -15.11
N ASN A 61 1.23 6.19 -14.35
CA ASN A 61 -0.14 6.13 -14.88
C ASN A 61 -1.04 7.14 -14.16
N ILE A 62 -2.13 7.56 -14.80
CA ILE A 62 -3.26 8.21 -14.10
C ILE A 62 -4.32 7.12 -13.88
N ASP A 63 -4.58 6.79 -12.61
CA ASP A 63 -5.54 5.77 -12.20
C ASP A 63 -6.70 6.41 -11.41
N PRO A 64 -7.89 5.78 -11.37
CA PRO A 64 -8.90 6.11 -10.36
C PRO A 64 -8.41 5.72 -8.96
N VAL A 65 -8.81 6.47 -7.93
CA VAL A 65 -8.44 6.17 -6.54
C VAL A 65 -8.99 4.82 -6.08
N GLU A 66 -10.12 4.38 -6.62
CA GLU A 66 -10.72 3.06 -6.38
C GLU A 66 -9.77 1.90 -6.74
N LYS A 67 -8.83 2.10 -7.68
CA LYS A 67 -7.82 1.09 -8.03
C LYS A 67 -6.69 0.98 -6.98
N LYS A 68 -6.60 1.92 -6.02
CA LYS A 68 -5.67 1.91 -4.87
C LYS A 68 -6.28 1.30 -3.60
N PRO A 69 -7.25 0.40 -3.78
CA PRO A 69 -8.37 0.13 -2.87
C PRO A 69 -8.60 1.18 -1.77
N LEU A 70 -8.88 2.41 -2.18
CA LEU A 70 -9.22 3.51 -1.29
C LEU A 70 -10.64 3.98 -1.58
N TYR A 71 -11.63 3.32 -0.98
CA TYR A 71 -13.04 3.59 -1.25
C TYR A 71 -13.58 4.78 -0.46
N HIS A 72 -12.95 5.12 0.64
CA HIS A 72 -13.34 6.18 1.57
C HIS A 72 -12.34 7.34 1.56
N PHE A 73 -11.51 7.45 0.52
CA PHE A 73 -10.60 8.57 0.34
C PHE A 73 -10.75 9.16 -1.06
N LEU A 74 -11.30 10.38 -1.14
CA LEU A 74 -11.55 11.11 -2.37
C LEU A 74 -12.16 10.23 -3.49
N PRO A 75 -13.25 9.50 -3.20
CA PRO A 75 -13.89 8.62 -4.17
C PRO A 75 -14.29 9.38 -5.45
N GLY A 76 -14.12 8.72 -6.60
CA GLY A 76 -14.42 9.22 -7.94
C GLY A 76 -13.33 10.14 -8.51
N THR A 77 -12.25 10.41 -7.77
CA THR A 77 -11.14 11.24 -8.25
C THR A 77 -10.02 10.41 -8.86
N THR A 78 -9.10 11.08 -9.56
CA THR A 78 -7.91 10.47 -10.17
C THR A 78 -6.65 10.72 -9.36
N THR A 79 -5.72 9.77 -9.44
CA THR A 79 -4.43 9.80 -8.77
C THR A 79 -3.29 9.53 -9.74
N PHE A 80 -2.23 10.35 -9.65
CA PHE A 80 -1.01 10.18 -10.43
C PHE A 80 -0.17 9.07 -9.78
N SER A 81 -0.09 7.92 -10.42
CA SER A 81 0.44 6.67 -9.86
C SER A 81 1.85 6.42 -10.35
N ILE A 82 2.80 6.23 -9.44
CA ILE A 82 4.21 6.00 -9.77
C ILE A 82 4.80 4.82 -8.99
N ALA A 83 5.79 4.16 -9.61
CA ALA A 83 6.58 3.10 -8.99
C ALA A 83 8.00 3.08 -9.55
N THR A 84 8.98 2.80 -8.69
CA THR A 84 10.32 2.38 -9.12
C THR A 84 10.42 0.86 -9.04
N ALA A 85 11.43 0.27 -9.67
CA ALA A 85 11.73 -1.15 -9.47
C ALA A 85 12.16 -1.43 -8.02
N GLY A 86 12.08 -2.69 -7.60
CA GLY A 86 12.47 -3.18 -6.27
C GLY A 86 11.30 -3.33 -5.29
N CYS A 87 11.47 -4.23 -4.31
CA CYS A 87 10.52 -4.49 -3.23
C CYS A 87 11.26 -5.17 -2.08
N ASN A 88 10.93 -4.81 -0.83
CA ASN A 88 11.54 -5.39 0.36
C ASN A 88 10.91 -6.72 0.80
N LEU A 89 9.92 -7.23 0.06
CA LEU A 89 9.34 -8.57 0.19
C LEU A 89 9.47 -9.35 -1.12
N ALA A 90 9.40 -10.68 -1.03
CA ALA A 90 9.53 -11.63 -2.13
C ALA A 90 8.25 -12.46 -2.32
N CYS A 91 7.11 -11.78 -2.51
CA CYS A 91 5.80 -12.42 -2.56
C CYS A 91 5.64 -13.41 -3.74
N LEU A 92 5.32 -14.68 -3.45
CA LEU A 92 5.12 -15.73 -4.45
C LEU A 92 3.90 -15.47 -5.36
N ASN A 93 2.96 -14.65 -4.89
CA ASN A 93 1.75 -14.23 -5.59
C ASN A 93 1.82 -12.81 -6.18
N CYS A 94 3.02 -12.21 -6.28
CA CYS A 94 3.15 -10.82 -6.70
C CYS A 94 2.65 -10.59 -8.14
N GLN A 95 1.67 -9.69 -8.32
CA GLN A 95 1.17 -9.31 -9.64
C GLN A 95 2.18 -8.48 -10.45
N ASN A 96 2.99 -7.67 -9.76
CA ASN A 96 3.98 -6.78 -10.36
C ASN A 96 5.41 -7.31 -10.21
N TRP A 97 5.57 -8.64 -10.21
CA TRP A 97 6.87 -9.30 -9.96
C TRP A 97 7.97 -8.85 -10.93
N THR A 98 7.61 -8.48 -12.16
CA THR A 98 8.55 -8.02 -13.20
C THR A 98 9.27 -6.73 -12.83
N ILE A 99 8.65 -5.85 -12.03
CA ILE A 99 9.26 -4.62 -11.53
C ILE A 99 9.66 -4.73 -10.05
N SER A 100 8.95 -5.53 -9.25
CA SER A 100 9.24 -5.65 -7.81
C SER A 100 10.43 -6.57 -7.51
N GLN A 101 10.71 -7.55 -8.37
CA GLN A 101 11.78 -8.54 -8.18
C GLN A 101 13.05 -8.25 -9.01
N THR A 102 13.28 -6.97 -9.33
CA THR A 102 14.43 -6.52 -10.12
C THR A 102 14.99 -5.21 -9.57
N THR A 103 16.14 -4.76 -10.09
CA THR A 103 16.79 -3.47 -9.76
C THR A 103 16.36 -2.39 -10.75
N PRO A 104 16.32 -1.10 -10.36
CA PRO A 104 16.09 0.03 -11.25
C PRO A 104 17.01 0.04 -12.48
N GLU A 105 18.24 -0.47 -12.36
CA GLU A 105 19.18 -0.53 -13.49
C GLU A 105 18.75 -1.50 -14.61
N LYS A 106 17.83 -2.43 -14.31
CA LYS A 106 17.33 -3.44 -15.23
C LYS A 106 15.94 -3.13 -15.78
N THR A 107 15.36 -1.98 -15.43
CA THR A 107 14.06 -1.56 -15.96
C THR A 107 14.19 -0.38 -16.91
N ARG A 108 13.21 -0.23 -17.80
CA ARG A 108 13.06 0.99 -18.57
C ARG A 108 12.44 2.05 -17.67
N ASN A 109 13.19 3.11 -17.40
CA ASN A 109 12.78 4.16 -16.48
C ASN A 109 12.53 5.48 -17.20
N TYR A 110 11.58 6.25 -16.67
CA TYR A 110 11.41 7.66 -17.01
C TYR A 110 12.48 8.48 -16.28
N ASN A 111 12.84 9.66 -16.81
CA ASN A 111 13.50 10.70 -16.03
C ASN A 111 12.40 11.63 -15.48
N LEU A 112 12.03 11.43 -14.22
CA LEU A 112 10.91 12.13 -13.60
C LEU A 112 11.28 12.49 -12.15
N PRO A 113 12.03 13.59 -11.92
CA PRO A 113 12.36 14.05 -10.58
C PRO A 113 11.11 14.50 -9.79
N PRO A 114 11.18 14.59 -8.44
CA PRO A 114 10.04 14.93 -7.59
C PRO A 114 9.19 16.12 -8.03
N ALA A 115 9.80 17.24 -8.43
CA ALA A 115 9.10 18.44 -8.86
C ALA A 115 8.29 18.21 -10.16
N ASP A 116 8.79 17.36 -11.05
CA ASP A 116 8.13 17.05 -12.32
C ASP A 116 6.96 16.10 -12.09
N VAL A 117 7.04 15.19 -11.11
CA VAL A 117 5.88 14.39 -10.67
C VAL A 117 4.72 15.29 -10.27
N VAL A 118 5.00 16.28 -9.40
CA VAL A 118 3.98 17.22 -8.90
C VAL A 118 3.42 18.06 -10.04
N THR A 119 4.27 18.52 -10.94
CA THR A 119 3.86 19.29 -12.13
C THR A 119 2.95 18.47 -13.04
N GLN A 120 3.31 17.20 -13.32
CA GLN A 120 2.51 16.32 -14.17
C GLN A 120 1.20 15.88 -13.49
N ALA A 121 1.21 15.65 -12.17
CA ALA A 121 0.00 15.36 -11.41
C ALA A 121 -0.99 16.54 -11.49
N ALA A 122 -0.50 17.78 -11.34
CA ALA A 122 -1.32 18.98 -11.49
C ALA A 122 -1.86 19.14 -12.92
N ALA A 123 -1.01 18.95 -13.94
CA ALA A 123 -1.41 19.01 -15.35
C ALA A 123 -2.46 17.95 -15.70
N GLY A 124 -2.34 16.75 -15.14
CA GLY A 124 -3.30 15.66 -15.24
C GLY A 124 -4.56 15.83 -14.38
N ARG A 125 -4.71 16.97 -13.69
CA ARG A 125 -5.82 17.28 -12.77
C ARG A 125 -6.04 16.21 -11.71
N CYS A 126 -4.97 15.52 -11.31
CA CYS A 126 -5.03 14.49 -10.28
C CYS A 126 -5.20 15.16 -8.91
N ARG A 127 -6.10 14.62 -8.09
CA ARG A 127 -6.31 15.11 -6.71
C ARG A 127 -5.24 14.58 -5.76
N SER A 128 -4.56 13.53 -6.16
CA SER A 128 -3.50 12.89 -5.38
C SER A 128 -2.37 12.32 -6.23
N ILE A 129 -1.26 11.98 -5.60
CA ILE A 129 -0.18 11.13 -6.11
C ILE A 129 -0.20 9.83 -5.31
N ALA A 130 -0.15 8.69 -6.00
CA ALA A 130 -0.09 7.36 -5.40
C ALA A 130 1.28 6.71 -5.63
N TYR A 131 1.96 6.36 -4.56
CA TYR A 131 3.20 5.58 -4.59
C TYR A 131 2.82 4.10 -4.42
N THR A 132 2.98 3.28 -5.48
CA THR A 132 2.21 2.03 -5.65
C THR A 132 2.93 1.00 -6.54
N TYR A 133 2.25 -0.10 -6.89
CA TYR A 133 2.63 -1.20 -7.80
C TYR A 133 3.77 -2.11 -7.31
N SER A 134 4.92 -1.54 -6.97
CA SER A 134 6.04 -2.27 -6.38
C SER A 134 5.99 -2.13 -4.85
N GLU A 135 6.86 -1.32 -4.26
CA GLU A 135 6.82 -1.00 -2.84
C GLU A 135 7.42 0.39 -2.54
N PRO A 136 6.60 1.38 -2.14
CA PRO A 136 7.06 2.75 -1.84
C PRO A 136 8.09 2.86 -0.73
N VAL A 137 8.12 1.94 0.24
CA VAL A 137 9.15 1.92 1.29
C VAL A 137 10.56 1.79 0.67
N THR A 138 10.69 1.12 -0.47
CA THR A 138 12.02 0.89 -1.08
C THR A 138 12.57 2.12 -1.82
N PHE A 139 11.71 3.00 -2.31
CA PHE A 139 12.06 4.29 -2.93
C PHE A 139 11.74 5.48 -2.01
N TYR A 140 12.00 5.26 -0.71
CA TYR A 140 11.70 6.17 0.40
C TYR A 140 11.98 7.65 0.12
N GLU A 141 13.19 7.99 -0.33
CA GLU A 141 13.61 9.38 -0.52
C GLU A 141 12.84 10.04 -1.66
N TYR A 142 12.46 9.26 -2.67
CA TYR A 142 11.65 9.73 -3.78
C TYR A 142 10.21 9.99 -3.32
N VAL A 143 9.63 9.11 -2.49
CA VAL A 143 8.32 9.34 -1.84
C VAL A 143 8.37 10.58 -0.94
N TYR A 144 9.37 10.66 -0.07
CA TYR A 144 9.51 11.72 0.92
C TYR A 144 9.57 13.10 0.28
N GLU A 145 10.42 13.28 -0.74
CA GLU A 145 10.56 14.59 -1.38
C GLU A 145 9.38 14.94 -2.28
N THR A 146 8.85 13.95 -3.02
CA THR A 146 7.67 14.17 -3.86
C THR A 146 6.46 14.54 -3.01
N SER A 147 6.25 13.85 -1.88
CA SER A 147 5.09 14.09 -1.02
C SER A 147 5.13 15.44 -0.32
N ARG A 148 6.32 15.89 0.10
CA ARG A 148 6.53 17.24 0.63
C ARG A 148 6.14 18.30 -0.41
N LEU A 149 6.65 18.19 -1.64
CA LEU A 149 6.36 19.13 -2.73
C LEU A 149 4.88 19.08 -3.16
N ALA A 150 4.27 17.90 -3.19
CA ALA A 150 2.85 17.74 -3.52
C ALA A 150 1.95 18.49 -2.54
N ARG A 151 2.28 18.41 -1.24
CA ARG A 151 1.53 19.09 -0.17
C ARG A 151 1.57 20.61 -0.32
N GLU A 152 2.70 21.19 -0.73
CA GLU A 152 2.82 22.63 -1.03
C GLU A 152 1.89 23.08 -2.17
N LYS A 153 1.47 22.15 -3.05
CA LYS A 153 0.53 22.39 -4.16
C LYS A 153 -0.90 21.95 -3.84
N GLY A 154 -1.18 21.52 -2.62
CA GLY A 154 -2.49 21.00 -2.22
C GLY A 154 -2.87 19.66 -2.85
N ILE A 155 -1.91 18.94 -3.45
CA ILE A 155 -2.10 17.59 -4.00
C ILE A 155 -1.88 16.58 -2.86
N LYS A 156 -2.83 15.66 -2.71
CA LYS A 156 -2.81 14.66 -1.65
C LYS A 156 -1.84 13.52 -1.93
N ASN A 157 -1.36 12.83 -0.89
CA ASN A 157 -0.43 11.71 -1.04
C ASN A 157 -1.04 10.39 -0.56
N ILE A 158 -0.96 9.37 -1.41
CA ILE A 158 -1.44 8.02 -1.18
C ILE A 158 -0.27 7.04 -1.14
N MET A 159 -0.18 6.22 -0.11
CA MET A 159 0.79 5.13 -0.01
C MET A 159 0.07 3.77 -0.16
N VAL A 160 0.37 3.03 -1.23
CA VAL A 160 -0.11 1.64 -1.40
C VAL A 160 1.08 0.72 -1.14
N SER A 161 1.06 0.02 -0.01
CA SER A 161 2.26 -0.61 0.54
C SER A 161 1.96 -1.93 1.23
N ASN A 162 2.98 -2.78 1.32
CA ASN A 162 2.98 -3.97 2.15
C ASN A 162 3.15 -3.69 3.66
N GLY A 163 3.39 -2.43 4.05
CA GLY A 163 3.51 -1.99 5.45
C GLY A 163 4.79 -2.45 6.16
N TYR A 164 5.76 -3.04 5.44
CA TYR A 164 6.98 -3.57 6.04
C TYR A 164 8.04 -2.47 6.17
N ILE A 165 7.87 -1.59 7.15
CA ILE A 165 8.68 -0.38 7.38
C ILE A 165 8.96 -0.21 8.88
N ASN A 166 10.14 0.30 9.22
CA ASN A 166 10.48 0.61 10.61
C ASN A 166 9.73 1.87 11.08
N ARG A 167 9.46 1.94 12.39
CA ARG A 167 8.59 2.97 12.98
C ARG A 167 9.06 4.40 12.70
N GLU A 168 10.35 4.70 12.87
CA GLU A 168 10.87 6.06 12.70
C GLU A 168 10.78 6.55 11.24
N PRO A 169 11.27 5.79 10.23
CA PRO A 169 11.03 6.12 8.82
C PRO A 169 9.55 6.33 8.49
N LEU A 170 8.67 5.47 9.02
CA LEU A 170 7.23 5.58 8.80
C LEU A 170 6.66 6.88 9.37
N ARG A 171 6.93 7.20 10.64
CA ARG A 171 6.47 8.45 11.27
C ARG A 171 6.91 9.69 10.48
N GLN A 172 8.12 9.67 9.92
CA GLN A 172 8.58 10.78 9.08
C GLN A 172 7.80 10.89 7.76
N LEU A 173 7.38 9.79 7.13
CA LEU A 173 6.50 9.81 5.96
C LEU A 173 5.08 10.26 6.32
N CYS A 174 4.52 9.81 7.45
CA CYS A 174 3.16 10.16 7.89
C CYS A 174 2.92 11.68 7.98
N ARG A 175 3.98 12.48 8.14
CA ARG A 175 3.90 13.96 8.08
C ARG A 175 3.40 14.49 6.73
N TYR A 176 3.51 13.72 5.66
CA TYR A 176 3.19 14.12 4.29
C TYR A 176 2.22 13.18 3.57
N ILE A 177 2.00 11.97 4.08
CA ILE A 177 1.01 11.01 3.55
C ILE A 177 -0.38 11.35 4.11
N ASP A 178 -1.38 11.42 3.24
CA ASP A 178 -2.77 11.69 3.63
C ASP A 178 -3.59 10.39 3.76
N ALA A 179 -3.29 9.39 2.94
CA ALA A 179 -3.93 8.08 3.01
C ALA A 179 -2.97 6.93 2.70
N ALA A 180 -3.28 5.75 3.25
CA ALA A 180 -2.58 4.52 2.95
C ALA A 180 -3.55 3.36 2.74
N ASN A 181 -3.26 2.51 1.75
CA ASN A 181 -3.80 1.17 1.68
C ASN A 181 -2.68 0.18 2.02
N ILE A 182 -2.85 -0.57 3.11
CA ILE A 182 -1.84 -1.50 3.61
C ILE A 182 -2.30 -2.94 3.40
N ASP A 183 -1.49 -3.70 2.68
CA ASP A 183 -1.72 -5.13 2.47
C ASP A 183 -1.32 -5.94 3.71
N LEU A 184 -2.28 -6.30 4.56
CA LEU A 184 -2.11 -7.27 5.63
C LEU A 184 -2.22 -8.69 5.03
N LYS A 185 -1.09 -9.24 4.57
CA LYS A 185 -1.08 -10.40 3.65
C LYS A 185 -1.51 -11.72 4.29
N SER A 186 -1.23 -11.94 5.57
CA SER A 186 -1.62 -13.14 6.33
C SER A 186 -1.65 -12.81 7.81
N PHE A 187 -2.39 -13.59 8.61
CA PHE A 187 -2.38 -13.51 10.07
C PHE A 187 -1.65 -14.68 10.74
N SER A 188 -0.76 -15.34 9.98
CA SER A 188 0.14 -16.38 10.46
C SER A 188 1.57 -16.02 10.07
N ASP A 189 2.45 -15.89 11.06
CA ASP A 189 3.85 -15.54 10.83
C ASP A 189 4.57 -16.59 9.95
N SER A 190 4.21 -17.86 10.11
CA SER A 190 4.73 -18.94 9.26
C SER A 190 4.29 -18.82 7.80
N THR A 191 3.04 -18.42 7.56
CA THR A 191 2.51 -18.15 6.22
C THR A 191 3.18 -16.90 5.65
N TYR A 192 3.32 -15.84 6.45
CA TYR A 192 3.98 -14.59 6.07
C TYR A 192 5.40 -14.85 5.55
N LEU A 193 6.20 -15.61 6.31
CA LEU A 193 7.57 -15.96 5.95
C LEU A 193 7.62 -16.77 4.64
N LYS A 194 6.81 -17.82 4.52
CA LYS A 194 6.84 -18.71 3.35
C LYS A 194 6.28 -18.05 2.09
N LEU A 195 5.24 -17.22 2.22
CA LEU A 195 4.55 -16.59 1.09
C LEU A 195 5.24 -15.31 0.62
N SER A 196 5.83 -14.54 1.54
CA SER A 196 6.32 -13.18 1.26
C SER A 196 7.76 -12.90 1.69
N GLY A 197 8.38 -13.77 2.47
CA GLY A 197 9.71 -13.54 3.04
C GLY A 197 9.74 -12.52 4.19
N GLY A 198 8.58 -12.04 4.65
CA GLY A 198 8.45 -11.08 5.75
C GLY A 198 7.93 -11.71 7.05
N ARG A 199 7.68 -10.86 8.04
CA ARG A 199 7.07 -11.20 9.33
C ARG A 199 5.77 -10.44 9.53
N LEU A 200 4.84 -11.00 10.32
CA LEU A 200 3.54 -10.38 10.57
C LEU A 200 3.66 -9.13 11.46
N GLN A 201 4.38 -9.23 12.56
CA GLN A 201 4.39 -8.20 13.62
C GLN A 201 4.77 -6.80 13.10
N PRO A 202 5.80 -6.62 12.25
CA PRO A 202 6.14 -5.28 11.75
C PRO A 202 5.01 -4.60 10.97
N VAL A 203 4.19 -5.38 10.26
CA VAL A 203 3.03 -4.82 9.53
C VAL A 203 1.94 -4.40 10.51
N LEU A 204 1.68 -5.18 11.55
CA LEU A 204 0.73 -4.81 12.62
C LEU A 204 1.15 -3.51 13.33
N ASP A 205 2.45 -3.36 13.59
CA ASP A 205 3.02 -2.14 14.20
C ASP A 205 2.92 -0.93 13.25
N SER A 206 3.07 -1.15 11.94
CA SER A 206 2.87 -0.11 10.93
C SER A 206 1.42 0.38 10.91
N LEU A 207 0.42 -0.52 10.99
CA LEU A 207 -0.99 -0.16 11.01
C LEU A 207 -1.32 0.72 12.22
N LYS A 208 -0.79 0.36 13.40
CA LYS A 208 -0.91 1.19 14.61
C LYS A 208 -0.27 2.55 14.43
N THR A 209 0.92 2.60 13.82
CA THR A 209 1.61 3.86 13.56
C THR A 209 0.84 4.77 12.60
N TYR A 210 0.28 4.25 11.50
CA TYR A 210 -0.56 5.04 10.59
C TYR A 210 -1.78 5.63 11.29
N ARG A 211 -2.47 4.83 12.10
CA ARG A 211 -3.61 5.26 12.91
C ARG A 211 -3.22 6.38 13.89
N ASP A 212 -2.15 6.16 14.64
CA ASP A 212 -1.70 7.09 15.69
C ASP A 212 -1.20 8.42 15.09
N GLU A 213 -0.66 8.41 13.87
CA GLU A 213 -0.24 9.60 13.13
C GLU A 213 -1.40 10.26 12.32
N GLY A 214 -2.62 9.72 12.39
CA GLY A 214 -3.81 10.30 11.78
C GLY A 214 -3.90 10.18 10.25
N VAL A 215 -3.17 9.23 9.65
CA VAL A 215 -3.26 8.92 8.22
C VAL A 215 -4.55 8.15 7.96
N TRP A 216 -5.31 8.50 6.91
CA TRP A 216 -6.48 7.72 6.53
C TRP A 216 -6.06 6.32 6.06
N LEU A 217 -6.59 5.28 6.69
CA LEU A 217 -6.15 3.91 6.43
C LEU A 217 -7.29 3.10 5.81
N GLU A 218 -6.94 2.27 4.83
CA GLU A 218 -7.72 1.13 4.40
C GLU A 218 -6.80 -0.09 4.35
N ILE A 219 -7.35 -1.28 4.56
CA ILE A 219 -6.54 -2.51 4.72
C ILE A 219 -6.97 -3.49 3.64
N THR A 220 -6.02 -4.11 2.96
CA THR A 220 -6.28 -5.15 1.97
C THR A 220 -5.74 -6.50 2.45
N ASN A 221 -6.55 -7.54 2.31
CA ASN A 221 -6.13 -8.93 2.50
C ASN A 221 -6.46 -9.74 1.23
N LEU A 222 -5.42 -10.19 0.52
CA LEU A 222 -5.55 -11.06 -0.64
C LEU A 222 -5.71 -12.51 -0.16
N ILE A 223 -6.86 -13.12 -0.47
CA ILE A 223 -7.15 -14.50 -0.06
C ILE A 223 -6.60 -15.45 -1.12
N VAL A 224 -5.56 -16.21 -0.80
CA VAL A 224 -4.86 -17.15 -1.68
C VAL A 224 -5.17 -18.58 -1.24
N PRO A 225 -5.76 -19.44 -2.11
CA PRO A 225 -6.13 -20.80 -1.75
C PRO A 225 -4.98 -21.63 -1.17
N GLY A 226 -5.20 -22.27 -0.03
CA GLY A 226 -4.20 -23.07 0.69
C GLY A 226 -3.16 -22.26 1.49
N TRP A 227 -3.18 -20.93 1.38
CA TRP A 227 -2.21 -20.05 2.05
C TRP A 227 -2.88 -19.14 3.08
N THR A 228 -3.81 -18.29 2.63
CA THR A 228 -4.43 -17.23 3.43
C THR A 228 -5.96 -17.35 3.50
N ASP A 229 -6.51 -18.47 3.05
CA ASP A 229 -7.94 -18.79 3.04
C ASP A 229 -8.41 -19.62 4.25
N LYS A 230 -7.53 -19.86 5.23
CA LYS A 230 -7.86 -20.64 6.42
C LYS A 230 -8.86 -19.87 7.29
N PRO A 231 -10.05 -20.42 7.60
CA PRO A 231 -11.08 -19.71 8.35
C PRO A 231 -10.62 -19.15 9.70
N ASN A 232 -9.74 -19.88 10.41
CA ASN A 232 -9.19 -19.41 11.68
C ASN A 232 -8.28 -18.20 11.53
N GLU A 233 -7.41 -18.16 10.50
CA GLU A 233 -6.52 -17.01 10.26
C GLU A 233 -7.33 -15.76 9.86
N ILE A 234 -8.40 -15.94 9.06
CA ILE A 234 -9.30 -14.84 8.71
C ILE A 234 -10.01 -14.30 9.94
N ARG A 235 -10.53 -15.18 10.81
CA ARG A 235 -11.15 -14.78 12.08
C ARG A 235 -10.18 -13.99 12.96
N GLN A 236 -8.97 -14.53 13.18
CA GLN A 236 -7.95 -13.86 13.99
C GLN A 236 -7.57 -12.48 13.42
N LEU A 237 -7.48 -12.33 12.09
CA LEU A 237 -7.28 -11.05 11.43
C LEU A 237 -8.41 -10.07 11.78
N CYS A 238 -9.67 -10.50 11.63
CA CYS A 238 -10.83 -9.64 11.85
C CYS A 238 -10.96 -9.23 13.33
N ASP A 239 -10.80 -10.19 14.23
CA ASP A 239 -10.89 -9.97 15.68
C ASP A 239 -9.79 -8.98 16.12
N TRP A 240 -8.55 -9.18 15.67
CA TRP A 240 -7.46 -8.28 15.99
C TRP A 240 -7.71 -6.86 15.48
N LEU A 241 -8.22 -6.70 14.25
CA LEU A 241 -8.56 -5.38 13.72
C LEU A 241 -9.62 -4.69 14.57
N ALA A 242 -10.70 -5.38 14.93
CA ALA A 242 -11.75 -4.84 15.78
C ALA A 242 -11.21 -4.43 17.16
N GLU A 243 -10.45 -5.30 17.81
CA GLU A 243 -9.85 -5.07 19.14
C GLU A 243 -8.81 -3.94 19.15
N ASN A 244 -8.14 -3.69 18.02
CA ASN A 244 -7.10 -2.67 17.91
C ASN A 244 -7.61 -1.37 17.25
N GLY A 245 -8.92 -1.10 17.29
CA GLY A 245 -9.48 0.20 16.90
C GLY A 245 -9.59 0.41 15.38
N PHE A 246 -9.66 -0.67 14.60
CA PHE A 246 -9.83 -0.62 13.14
C PHE A 246 -11.25 -1.03 12.70
N ALA A 247 -12.23 -1.06 13.61
CA ALA A 247 -13.62 -1.41 13.28
C ALA A 247 -14.28 -0.46 12.25
N ASP A 248 -13.85 0.81 12.23
CA ASP A 248 -14.28 1.83 11.28
C ASP A 248 -13.35 1.96 10.05
N THR A 249 -12.25 1.20 10.01
CA THR A 249 -11.29 1.15 8.91
C THR A 249 -11.79 0.18 7.85
N PRO A 250 -11.97 0.61 6.59
CA PRO A 250 -12.33 -0.29 5.49
C PRO A 250 -11.38 -1.48 5.35
N LEU A 251 -11.97 -2.68 5.30
CA LEU A 251 -11.26 -3.93 5.02
C LEU A 251 -11.66 -4.45 3.63
N HIS A 252 -10.68 -4.64 2.77
CA HIS A 252 -10.83 -5.17 1.42
C HIS A 252 -10.34 -6.61 1.38
N PHE A 253 -11.23 -7.56 1.18
CA PHE A 253 -10.83 -8.90 0.78
C PHE A 253 -10.68 -8.94 -0.73
N SER A 254 -9.47 -9.22 -1.21
CA SER A 254 -9.19 -9.32 -2.64
C SER A 254 -9.15 -10.77 -3.08
N ARG A 255 -9.78 -11.07 -4.22
CA ARG A 255 -9.74 -12.39 -4.84
C ARG A 255 -8.40 -12.60 -5.55
N PHE A 256 -7.77 -13.74 -5.27
CA PHE A 256 -6.56 -14.18 -5.96
C PHE A 256 -6.90 -14.77 -7.34
N HIS A 257 -6.02 -14.47 -8.28
CA HIS A 257 -5.95 -15.09 -9.60
C HIS A 257 -4.55 -15.71 -9.78
N PRO A 258 -4.43 -16.87 -10.43
CA PRO A 258 -3.17 -17.58 -10.58
C PRO A 258 -2.13 -16.69 -11.28
N GLN A 259 -0.98 -16.50 -10.64
CA GLN A 259 0.04 -15.55 -11.09
C GLN A 259 1.42 -15.91 -10.50
N TYR A 260 2.47 -15.60 -11.24
CA TYR A 260 3.87 -15.67 -10.81
C TYR A 260 4.30 -17.08 -10.35
N LYS A 261 4.61 -17.28 -9.07
CA LYS A 261 5.06 -18.59 -8.56
C LYS A 261 3.90 -19.48 -8.11
N LEU A 262 2.68 -18.97 -8.12
CA LEU A 262 1.47 -19.67 -7.69
C LEU A 262 0.47 -19.92 -8.83
N GLU A 263 0.95 -20.02 -10.07
CA GLU A 263 0.10 -20.28 -11.26
C GLU A 263 -0.62 -21.64 -11.22
N HIS A 264 -0.13 -22.58 -10.42
CA HIS A 264 -0.71 -23.91 -10.24
C HIS A 264 -1.95 -23.93 -9.32
N LEU A 265 -2.22 -22.85 -8.59
CA LEU A 265 -3.40 -22.75 -7.72
C LEU A 265 -4.62 -22.29 -8.53
N PRO A 266 -5.86 -22.62 -8.11
CA PRO A 266 -7.05 -22.03 -8.70
C PRO A 266 -7.25 -20.57 -8.23
N PRO A 267 -8.09 -19.77 -8.92
CA PRO A 267 -8.60 -18.52 -8.36
C PRO A 267 -9.35 -18.78 -7.04
N THR A 268 -9.39 -17.80 -6.14
CA THR A 268 -10.14 -17.95 -4.89
C THR A 268 -11.62 -18.22 -5.18
N PRO A 269 -12.25 -19.23 -4.56
CA PRO A 269 -13.68 -19.45 -4.72
C PRO A 269 -14.50 -18.27 -4.20
N ALA A 270 -15.59 -17.91 -4.90
CA ALA A 270 -16.49 -16.84 -4.47
C ALA A 270 -17.05 -17.08 -3.07
N ALA A 271 -17.39 -18.33 -2.74
CA ALA A 271 -17.86 -18.72 -1.42
C ALA A 271 -16.86 -18.41 -0.29
N THR A 272 -15.55 -18.49 -0.56
CA THR A 272 -14.51 -18.12 0.41
C THR A 272 -14.53 -16.61 0.67
N MET A 273 -14.69 -15.80 -0.38
CA MET A 273 -14.81 -14.34 -0.27
C MET A 273 -16.05 -13.93 0.53
N THR A 274 -17.19 -14.59 0.29
CA THR A 274 -18.43 -14.37 1.05
C THR A 274 -18.23 -14.68 2.53
N LYS A 275 -17.67 -15.85 2.86
CA LYS A 275 -17.38 -16.25 4.25
C LYS A 275 -16.42 -15.30 4.96
N ALA A 276 -15.40 -14.80 4.27
CA ALA A 276 -14.47 -13.81 4.83
C ALA A 276 -15.20 -12.51 5.17
N THR A 277 -16.07 -12.06 4.27
CA THR A 277 -16.91 -10.85 4.47
C THR A 277 -17.86 -11.00 5.65
N GLU A 278 -18.54 -12.14 5.76
CA GLU A 278 -19.41 -12.46 6.90
C GLU A 278 -18.62 -12.50 8.22
N THR A 279 -17.42 -13.09 8.21
CA THR A 279 -16.54 -13.17 9.38
C THR A 279 -16.13 -11.77 9.86
N ALA A 280 -15.71 -10.90 8.94
CA ALA A 280 -15.34 -9.52 9.26
C ALA A 280 -16.53 -8.71 9.84
N LYS A 281 -17.71 -8.84 9.24
CA LYS A 281 -18.94 -8.20 9.76
C LYS A 281 -19.31 -8.72 11.14
N ALA A 282 -19.20 -10.03 11.36
CA ALA A 282 -19.47 -10.65 12.67
C ALA A 282 -18.47 -10.19 13.76
N ALA A 283 -17.22 -9.89 13.39
CA ALA A 283 -16.22 -9.30 14.28
C ALA A 283 -16.46 -7.79 14.55
N GLY A 284 -17.45 -7.17 13.91
CA GLY A 284 -17.79 -5.76 14.11
C GLY A 284 -17.14 -4.78 13.15
N ILE A 285 -16.47 -5.26 12.08
CA ILE A 285 -15.93 -4.39 11.03
C ILE A 285 -17.09 -3.84 10.19
N LYS A 286 -17.23 -2.52 10.14
CA LYS A 286 -18.42 -1.86 9.56
C LYS A 286 -18.39 -1.76 8.04
N TYR A 287 -17.20 -1.66 7.45
CA TYR A 287 -17.00 -1.47 6.01
C TYR A 287 -16.12 -2.58 5.47
N VAL A 288 -16.75 -3.54 4.78
CA VAL A 288 -16.07 -4.71 4.21
C VAL A 288 -16.38 -4.78 2.72
N TYR A 289 -15.32 -4.84 1.92
CA TYR A 289 -15.38 -4.81 0.47
C TYR A 289 -14.76 -6.06 -0.14
N THR A 290 -15.23 -6.46 -1.32
CA THR A 290 -14.66 -7.60 -2.05
C THR A 290 -14.11 -7.18 -3.40
N GLY A 291 -12.79 -7.18 -3.55
CA GLY A 291 -12.12 -6.88 -4.82
C GLY A 291 -12.01 -8.10 -5.74
N ASN A 292 -11.88 -7.85 -7.05
CA ASN A 292 -11.64 -8.85 -8.10
C ASN A 292 -12.70 -9.97 -8.19
N LEU A 293 -13.91 -9.71 -7.71
CA LEU A 293 -15.04 -10.64 -7.85
C LEU A 293 -16.22 -9.90 -8.51
N PRO A 294 -16.23 -9.81 -9.86
CA PRO A 294 -17.35 -9.23 -10.59
C PRO A 294 -18.67 -9.90 -10.16
N ALA A 295 -19.70 -9.09 -9.89
CA ALA A 295 -21.03 -9.50 -9.40
C ALA A 295 -21.14 -9.89 -7.90
N ALA A 296 -20.13 -9.63 -7.06
CA ALA A 296 -20.23 -9.86 -5.62
C ALA A 296 -21.16 -8.88 -4.86
N GLY A 297 -21.43 -7.71 -5.44
CA GLY A 297 -22.34 -6.71 -4.84
C GLY A 297 -21.82 -6.02 -3.57
N ASN A 298 -20.55 -6.21 -3.19
CA ASN A 298 -19.93 -5.58 -2.02
C ASN A 298 -18.88 -4.52 -2.40
N ASP A 299 -19.10 -3.78 -3.49
CA ASP A 299 -18.24 -2.64 -3.87
C ASP A 299 -18.79 -1.30 -3.36
N ASP A 300 -20.05 -1.30 -2.95
CA ASP A 300 -20.80 -0.11 -2.55
C ASP A 300 -20.60 0.22 -1.07
N THR A 301 -20.53 1.51 -0.77
CA THR A 301 -20.51 1.95 0.63
C THR A 301 -21.95 2.03 1.14
N ILE A 302 -22.24 1.27 2.19
CA ILE A 302 -23.55 1.22 2.85
C ILE A 302 -23.46 1.92 4.21
N CYS A 303 -24.47 2.73 4.55
CA CYS A 303 -24.55 3.33 5.88
C CYS A 303 -24.84 2.25 6.94
N PRO A 304 -24.01 2.10 7.98
CA PRO A 304 -24.19 1.05 8.98
C PRO A 304 -25.42 1.26 9.87
N SER A 305 -25.98 2.47 9.92
CA SER A 305 -27.14 2.80 10.76
C SER A 305 -28.48 2.57 10.04
N CYS A 306 -28.61 3.03 8.80
CA CYS A 306 -29.91 3.00 8.09
C CYS A 306 -29.93 2.08 6.86
N GLY A 307 -28.82 1.39 6.56
CA GLY A 307 -28.74 0.45 5.43
C GLY A 307 -28.77 1.09 4.04
N LYS A 308 -28.86 2.42 3.93
CA LYS A 308 -28.86 3.11 2.64
C LYS A 308 -27.50 2.98 1.96
N LYS A 309 -27.52 2.73 0.65
CA LYS A 309 -26.35 2.90 -0.21
C LYS A 309 -25.98 4.38 -0.28
N VAL A 310 -24.75 4.72 0.12
CA VAL A 310 -24.25 6.10 0.15
C VAL A 310 -23.18 6.38 -0.89
N VAL A 311 -22.49 5.35 -1.37
CA VAL A 311 -21.64 5.41 -2.57
C VAL A 311 -21.93 4.19 -3.43
N ASP A 312 -22.28 4.41 -4.68
CA ASP A 312 -22.57 3.39 -5.68
C ASP A 312 -21.38 3.27 -6.64
N ARG A 313 -20.87 2.05 -6.82
CA ARG A 313 -19.69 1.77 -7.66
C ARG A 313 -19.99 0.70 -8.70
N SER A 314 -19.34 0.86 -9.85
CA SER A 314 -19.29 -0.14 -10.91
C SER A 314 -17.84 -0.33 -11.32
N GLY A 315 -17.20 -1.38 -10.80
CA GLY A 315 -15.75 -1.53 -10.89
C GLY A 315 -15.05 -0.35 -10.21
N PHE A 316 -14.09 0.27 -10.90
CA PHE A 316 -13.33 1.41 -10.36
C PHE A 316 -14.02 2.78 -10.57
N ARG A 317 -15.30 2.81 -10.95
CA ARG A 317 -16.03 4.05 -11.20
C ARG A 317 -17.10 4.27 -10.13
N VAL A 318 -17.11 5.46 -9.55
CA VAL A 318 -18.25 5.95 -8.75
C VAL A 318 -19.38 6.36 -9.69
N VAL A 319 -20.53 5.72 -9.52
CA VAL A 319 -21.77 5.99 -10.28
C VAL A 319 -22.55 7.11 -9.60
N SER A 320 -22.69 7.06 -8.27
CA SER A 320 -23.34 8.10 -7.48
C SER A 320 -22.80 8.16 -6.06
N GLN A 321 -22.91 9.34 -5.43
CA GLN A 321 -22.51 9.59 -4.05
C GLN A 321 -23.56 10.48 -3.37
N SER A 322 -24.07 10.06 -2.23
CA SER A 322 -25.07 10.79 -1.43
C SER A 322 -24.55 11.21 -0.05
N ILE A 323 -23.22 11.17 0.15
CA ILE A 323 -22.55 11.65 1.34
C ILE A 323 -22.37 13.17 1.25
N SER A 324 -22.80 13.89 2.28
CA SER A 324 -22.60 15.33 2.43
C SER A 324 -21.92 15.63 3.75
N GLY A 325 -20.79 16.37 3.72
CA GLY A 325 -20.00 16.67 4.92
C GLY A 325 -19.53 15.43 5.69
N GLY A 326 -19.31 14.31 4.98
CA GLY A 326 -18.97 13.02 5.58
C GLY A 326 -20.10 12.34 6.36
N LYS A 327 -21.36 12.71 6.09
CA LYS A 327 -22.54 12.11 6.73
C LYS A 327 -23.52 11.55 5.71
N CYS A 328 -24.20 10.48 6.11
CA CYS A 328 -25.39 9.97 5.44
C CYS A 328 -26.58 10.91 5.71
N SER A 329 -27.62 10.83 4.87
CA SER A 329 -28.90 11.54 5.07
C SER A 329 -29.58 11.24 6.41
N CYS A 330 -29.29 10.11 7.07
CA CYS A 330 -29.77 9.81 8.43
C CYS A 330 -28.95 10.49 9.55
N GLY A 331 -27.94 11.30 9.21
CA GLY A 331 -27.06 11.98 10.17
C GLY A 331 -25.84 11.17 10.63
N THR A 332 -25.79 9.87 10.34
CA THR A 332 -24.64 9.02 10.69
C THR A 332 -23.39 9.47 9.96
N LYS A 333 -22.29 9.69 10.70
CA LYS A 333 -20.97 9.97 10.13
C LYS A 333 -20.44 8.70 9.45
N ILE A 334 -20.02 8.83 8.20
CA ILE A 334 -19.32 7.77 7.47
C ILE A 334 -17.83 8.12 7.55
N PRO A 335 -17.00 7.31 8.24
CA PRO A 335 -15.55 7.54 8.34
C PRO A 335 -14.93 7.60 6.95
N GLY A 336 -14.13 8.62 6.67
CA GLY A 336 -13.47 8.79 5.37
C GLY A 336 -13.06 10.24 5.13
N VAL A 337 -12.32 10.44 4.04
CA VAL A 337 -12.00 11.73 3.46
C VAL A 337 -12.84 11.87 2.19
N TRP A 338 -13.90 12.67 2.26
CA TRP A 338 -14.89 12.79 1.19
C TRP A 338 -14.60 13.98 0.29
N SER A 339 -14.94 13.84 -1.00
CA SER A 339 -14.75 14.84 -2.07
C SER A 339 -15.73 16.00 -2.00
#